data_AF-A0A7J3B135-F1
#
_entry.id   AF-A0A7J3B135-F1
#
_cell.length_a   1.000
_cell.length_b   1.000
_cell.length_c   1.000
_cell.angle_alpha   90.00
_cell.angle_beta   90.00
_cell.angle_gamma   90.00
#
_symmetry.space_group_name_H-M   'P 1'
#
loop_
_entity.id
_entity.type
_entity.pdbx_description
1 polymer ?
#
loop_
_entity_poly.entity_id
_entity_poly.type
_entity_poly.pdbx_seq_one_letter_code
_entity_poly.pdbx_strand_id
1 'polypeptide(L)'
;MDEVRILEEDLKRGLVKLRVDNLNDIYWLASIIEEGDLITMKTLRRVKQEGIRADSGERIPMILTIEVDKVKLDPYSSRLRISG
;
A
#
# COMPACT_ATOMS: atom_id res chain seq x y z
N MET A 1 1.34 -15.62 18.78
CA MET A 1 1.57 -14.29 18.18
C MET A 1 2.11 -14.57 16.80
N ASP A 2 1.34 -14.27 15.76
CA ASP A 2 1.86 -14.36 14.40
C ASP A 2 2.81 -13.18 14.18
N GLU A 3 4.02 -13.47 13.72
CA GLU A 3 5.05 -12.49 13.43
C GLU A 3 4.88 -11.93 12.00
N VAL A 4 5.26 -10.67 11.81
CA VAL A 4 5.34 -10.06 10.47
C VAL A 4 6.29 -10.90 9.62
N ARG A 5 5.84 -11.30 8.44
CA ARG A 5 6.62 -12.18 7.57
C ARG A 5 7.45 -11.38 6.57
N ILE A 6 8.75 -11.29 6.81
CA ILE A 6 9.73 -10.74 5.86
C ILE A 6 9.97 -11.76 4.74
N LEU A 7 9.83 -11.32 3.49
CA LEU A 7 10.07 -12.11 2.29
C LEU A 7 11.44 -11.84 1.69
N GLU A 8 11.90 -10.59 1.76
CA GLU A 8 13.18 -10.12 1.22
C GLU A 8 13.63 -8.90 2.02
N GLU A 9 14.92 -8.80 2.29
CA GLU A 9 15.53 -7.68 3.00
C GLU A 9 16.85 -7.31 2.34
N ASP A 10 16.98 -6.05 1.94
CA ASP A 10 18.22 -5.41 1.49
C ASP A 10 18.39 -4.07 2.21
N LEU A 11 18.91 -4.14 3.44
CA LEU A 11 19.14 -2.96 4.28
C LEU A 11 20.19 -2.00 3.67
N LYS A 12 21.08 -2.48 2.80
CA LYS A 12 22.06 -1.60 2.13
C LYS A 12 21.38 -0.67 1.14
N ARG A 13 20.26 -1.10 0.57
CA ARG A 13 19.43 -0.31 -0.36
C ARG A 13 18.19 0.27 0.30
N GLY A 14 17.97 0.03 1.60
CA GLY A 14 16.81 0.49 2.34
C GLY A 14 15.50 -0.19 1.90
N LEU A 15 15.55 -1.44 1.43
CA LEU A 15 14.39 -2.16 0.90
C LEU A 15 14.01 -3.33 1.80
N VAL A 16 12.73 -3.40 2.18
CA VAL A 16 12.14 -4.55 2.87
C VAL A 16 10.85 -4.95 2.16
N LYS A 17 10.71 -6.24 1.82
CA LYS A 17 9.49 -6.81 1.25
C LYS A 17 8.80 -7.66 2.29
N LEU A 18 7.56 -7.28 2.61
CA LEU A 18 6.77 -7.90 3.68
C LEU A 18 5.54 -8.60 3.09
N ARG A 19 5.09 -9.65 3.77
CA ARG A 19 3.74 -10.19 3.62
C ARG A 19 2.91 -9.80 4.83
N VAL A 20 1.77 -9.17 4.57
CA VAL A 20 0.80 -8.74 5.58
C VAL A 20 -0.31 -9.78 5.63
N ASP A 21 -0.46 -10.47 6.75
CA ASP A 21 -1.40 -11.58 6.91
C ASP A 21 -2.50 -11.27 7.92
N ASN A 22 -2.27 -10.39 8.89
CA ASN A 22 -3.22 -10.15 9.99
C ASN A 22 -3.36 -8.66 10.39
N LEU A 23 -4.26 -8.39 11.35
CA LEU A 23 -4.54 -7.04 11.84
C LEU A 23 -3.38 -6.42 12.64
N ASN A 24 -2.61 -7.22 13.39
CA ASN A 24 -1.45 -6.71 14.12
C ASN A 24 -0.39 -6.18 13.14
N ASP A 25 -0.18 -6.87 12.01
CA ASP A 25 0.72 -6.39 10.95
C ASP A 25 0.31 -5.00 10.44
N ILE A 26 -1.00 -4.75 10.29
CA ILE A 26 -1.52 -3.45 9.88
C ILE A 26 -1.19 -2.37 10.91
N TYR A 27 -1.42 -2.65 12.20
CA TYR A 27 -1.08 -1.69 13.27
C TYR A 27 0.42 -1.45 13.35
N TRP A 28 1.23 -2.49 13.17
CA TRP A 28 2.68 -2.39 13.17
C TRP A 28 3.18 -1.53 12.00
N LEU A 29 2.70 -1.78 10.78
CA LEU A 29 3.00 -0.97 9.60
C LEU A 29 2.59 0.50 9.80
N ALA A 30 1.42 0.75 10.40
CA ALA A 30 0.96 2.10 10.70
C ALA A 30 1.87 2.86 11.67
N SER A 31 2.66 2.15 12.47
CA SER A 31 3.58 2.74 13.46
C SER A 31 4.99 3.01 12.94
N ILE A 32 5.38 2.42 11.80
CA ILE A 32 6.74 2.53 11.25
C ILE A 32 6.82 3.26 9.91
N ILE A 33 5.71 3.36 9.17
CA ILE A 33 5.69 4.05 7.87
C ILE A 33 5.59 5.55 8.13
N GLU A 34 6.51 6.31 7.52
CA GLU A 34 6.63 7.75 7.67
C GLU A 34 6.43 8.48 6.33
N GLU A 35 6.22 9.80 6.40
CA GLU A 35 6.18 10.67 5.22
C GLU A 35 7.54 10.63 4.49
N GLY A 36 7.51 10.50 3.16
CA GLY A 36 8.71 10.34 2.33
C GLY A 36 9.15 8.90 2.06
N ASP A 37 8.56 7.91 2.74
CA ASP A 37 8.83 6.49 2.44
C ASP A 37 8.36 6.13 1.02
N LEU A 38 9.07 5.20 0.37
CA LEU A 38 8.67 4.66 -0.94
C LEU A 38 8.00 3.30 -0.78
N ILE A 39 6.72 3.21 -1.14
CA ILE A 39 5.94 1.97 -1.00
C ILE A 39 5.51 1.45 -2.37
N THR A 40 5.90 0.20 -2.65
CA THR A 40 5.51 -0.51 -3.86
C THR A 40 4.44 -1.55 -3.57
N MET A 41 3.30 -1.47 -4.25
CA MET A 41 2.20 -2.44 -4.08
C MET A 41 1.46 -2.71 -5.38
N LYS A 42 0.89 -3.92 -5.48
CA LYS A 42 -0.11 -4.24 -6.50
C LYS A 42 -1.43 -3.61 -6.12
N THR A 43 -1.93 -2.72 -6.95
CA THR A 43 -3.17 -1.96 -6.74
C THR A 43 -4.12 -2.17 -7.91
N LEU A 44 -5.39 -1.80 -7.73
CA LEU A 44 -6.38 -1.72 -8.80
C LEU A 44 -6.69 -0.25 -9.06
N ARG A 45 -6.45 0.22 -10.27
CA ARG A 45 -6.72 1.60 -10.67
C ARG A 45 -7.70 1.64 -11.82
N ARG A 46 -8.55 2.66 -11.80
CA ARG A 46 -9.47 2.91 -12.90
C ARG A 46 -8.70 3.65 -13.99
N VAL A 47 -8.68 3.08 -15.19
CA VAL A 47 -8.10 3.74 -16.37
C VAL A 47 -9.24 4.24 -17.26
N LYS A 48 -9.18 5.51 -17.64
CA LYS A 48 -10.16 6.16 -18.51
C LYS A 48 -9.62 6.16 -19.94
N GLN A 49 -10.43 5.80 -20.92
CA GLN A 49 -10.21 6.19 -22.31
C GLN A 49 -10.89 7.54 -22.57
N GLU A 50 -10.26 8.42 -23.34
CA GLU A 50 -10.83 9.73 -23.69
C GLU A 50 -12.25 9.58 -24.28
N GLY A 51 -13.15 10.49 -23.90
CA GLY A 51 -14.53 10.52 -24.42
C GLY A 51 -15.59 9.71 -23.63
N ILE A 52 -15.20 8.91 -22.62
CA ILE A 52 -16.13 8.11 -21.81
C ILE A 52 -16.57 8.86 -20.51
N ARG A 53 -17.82 8.66 -20.05
CA ARG A 53 -18.37 9.27 -18.82
C ARG A 53 -17.54 8.90 -17.58
N ALA A 54 -17.54 9.75 -16.55
CA ALA A 54 -16.68 9.59 -15.35
C ALA A 54 -16.92 8.28 -14.57
N ASP A 55 -18.11 7.68 -14.73
CA ASP A 55 -18.56 6.45 -14.10
C ASP A 55 -18.31 5.20 -14.95
N SER A 56 -17.73 5.32 -16.16
CA SER A 56 -17.42 4.21 -17.07
C SER A 56 -15.92 4.13 -17.36
N GLY A 57 -15.33 2.98 -17.06
CA GLY A 57 -13.88 2.75 -17.13
C GLY A 57 -13.50 1.51 -16.32
N GLU A 58 -12.60 0.71 -16.87
CA GLU A 58 -12.18 -0.58 -16.32
C GLU A 58 -11.19 -0.41 -15.16
N ARG A 59 -11.24 -1.32 -14.18
CA ARG A 59 -10.24 -1.42 -13.11
C ARG A 59 -9.14 -2.38 -13.55
N ILE A 60 -7.95 -1.85 -13.76
CA ILE A 60 -6.78 -2.62 -14.23
C ILE A 60 -5.81 -2.82 -13.05
N PRO A 61 -5.32 -4.05 -12.82
CA PRO A 61 -4.26 -4.30 -11.83
C PRO A 61 -2.93 -3.75 -12.32
N MET A 62 -2.22 -3.04 -11.44
CA MET A 62 -0.90 -2.48 -11.73
C MET A 62 -0.05 -2.44 -10.47
N ILE A 63 1.28 -2.48 -10.64
CA ILE A 63 2.23 -2.26 -9.54
C ILE A 63 2.64 -0.80 -9.61
N LEU A 64 2.49 -0.08 -8.50
CA LEU A 64 2.89 1.32 -8.38
C LEU A 64 3.81 1.47 -7.20
N THR A 65 4.79 2.36 -7.34
CA THR A 65 5.54 2.93 -6.22
C THR A 65 4.96 4.31 -5.95
N ILE A 66 4.64 4.62 -4.70
CA ILE A 66 4.27 5.97 -4.26
C ILE A 66 5.25 6.44 -3.21
N GLU A 67 5.45 7.76 -3.13
CA GLU A 67 6.08 8.43 -2.00
C GLU A 67 4.98 8.77 -0.98
N VAL A 68 5.15 8.41 0.28
CA VAL A 68 4.10 8.56 1.28
C VAL A 68 3.91 10.03 1.65
N ASP A 69 2.69 10.53 1.46
CA ASP A 69 2.20 11.82 1.98
C ASP A 69 1.39 11.60 3.27
N LYS A 70 0.59 10.52 3.35
CA LYS A 70 -0.27 10.30 4.52
C LYS A 70 -0.59 8.84 4.79
N VAL A 71 -0.57 8.49 6.07
CA VAL A 71 -1.00 7.19 6.60
C VAL A 71 -2.26 7.37 7.47
N LYS A 72 -3.27 6.53 7.26
CA LYS A 72 -4.52 6.51 8.03
C LYS A 72 -4.99 5.08 8.29
N LEU A 73 -5.23 4.75 9.56
CA LEU A 73 -6.03 3.58 9.91
C LEU A 73 -7.51 3.89 9.67
N ASP A 74 -8.18 3.01 8.94
CA ASP A 74 -9.62 3.10 8.74
C ASP A 74 -10.31 2.57 10.03
N PRO A 75 -11.09 3.38 10.76
CA PRO A 75 -11.63 2.98 12.07
C PRO A 75 -12.73 1.92 11.97
N TYR A 76 -13.25 1.67 10.77
CA TYR A 76 -14.36 0.74 10.52
C TYR A 76 -13.97 -0.43 9.61
N SER A 77 -12.76 -0.43 9.06
CA SER A 77 -12.23 -1.55 8.31
C SER A 77 -10.79 -1.84 8.72
N SER A 78 -10.42 -3.11 8.81
CA SER A 78 -9.04 -3.55 9.08
C SER A 78 -8.12 -3.23 7.89
N ARG A 79 -7.91 -1.94 7.62
CA ARG A 79 -7.19 -1.43 6.45
C ARG A 79 -6.33 -0.24 6.83
N LEU A 80 -5.08 -0.28 6.39
CA LEU A 80 -4.18 0.88 6.36
C LEU A 80 -4.34 1.58 5.00
N ARG A 81 -4.68 2.87 5.03
CA ARG A 81 -4.72 3.72 3.84
C ARG A 81 -3.45 4.55 3.79
N ILE A 82 -2.75 4.44 2.67
CA ILE A 82 -1.53 5.17 2.39
C ILE A 82 -1.79 5.98 1.11
N SER A 83 -1.58 7.29 1.16
CA SER A 83 -1.67 8.17 0.01
C SER A 83 -0.33 8.83 -0.31
N GLY A 84 -0.18 9.18 -1.58
CA GLY A 84 1.00 9.68 -2.26
C GLY A 84 0.71 9.85 -3.74
#